data_AF-A0A8T4T2T8-F1
#
_entry.id   AF-A0A8T4T2T8-F1
#
_cell.length_a   1.000
_cell.length_b   1.000
_cell.length_c   1.000
_cell.angle_alpha   90.00
_cell.angle_beta   90.00
_cell.angle_gamma   90.00
#
_symmetry.space_group_name_H-M   'P 1'
#
loop_
_entity.id
_entity.type
_entity.pdbx_description
1 polymer ?
#
loop_
_entity_poly.entity_id
_entity_poly.type
_entity_poly.pdbx_seq_one_letter_code
_entity_poly.pdbx_strand_id
1 'polypeptide(L)' 'MQKNSKKILLIIILSLFIISNCASKKVPTTNIDRSEKIPTTAIKITPETDKYPPIIHSDEFDP' A
#
# COMPACT_ATOMS: atom_id res chain seq x y z
N MET A 1 3.04 36.41 35.45
CA MET A 1 3.40 35.01 35.12
C MET A 1 2.23 34.13 34.66
N GLN A 2 0.99 34.36 35.09
CA GLN A 2 -0.17 33.48 34.85
C GLN A 2 -0.68 33.41 33.38
N LYS A 3 -0.32 34.39 32.53
CA LYS A 3 -0.76 34.45 31.12
C LYS A 3 0.01 33.49 30.21
N ASN A 4 1.26 33.18 30.58
CA ASN A 4 2.14 32.30 29.80
C ASN A 4 1.90 30.82 30.15
N SER A 5 1.51 30.51 31.39
CA SER A 5 1.17 29.14 31.79
C SER A 5 -0.05 28.59 31.06
N LYS A 6 -1.07 29.43 30.78
CA LYS A 6 -2.24 29.03 29.98
C LYS A 6 -1.89 28.72 28.51
N LYS A 7 -0.95 29.47 27.93
CA LYS A 7 -0.46 29.21 26.57
C LYS A 7 0.35 27.92 26.49
N ILE A 8 1.22 27.69 27.46
CA ILE A 8 1.99 26.45 27.58
C ILE A 8 1.06 25.25 27.75
N LEU A 9 0.03 25.36 28.61
CA LEU A 9 -0.98 24.32 28.79
C LEU A 9 -1.73 24.01 27.48
N LEU A 10 -2.10 25.04 26.71
CA LEU A 10 -2.80 24.86 25.44
C LEU A 10 -1.92 24.16 24.39
N ILE A 11 -0.61 24.49 24.34
CA ILE A 11 0.35 23.83 23.45
C ILE A 11 0.52 22.34 23.81
N ILE A 12 0.56 22.01 25.10
CA ILE A 12 0.67 20.62 25.57
C ILE A 12 -0.58 19.82 25.19
N ILE A 13 -1.77 20.39 25.38
CA ILE A 13 -3.03 19.72 25.00
C ILE A 13 -3.07 19.49 23.48
N LEU A 14 -2.65 20.48 22.70
CA LEU A 14 -2.61 20.37 21.25
C LEU A 14 -1.61 19.30 20.78
N SER A 15 -0.44 19.19 21.41
CA SER A 15 0.53 18.16 21.04
C SER A 15 0.02 16.74 21.34
N LEU A 16 -0.62 16.53 22.50
CA LEU A 16 -1.27 15.26 22.86
C LEU A 16 -2.35 14.83 21.86
N PHE A 17 -3.09 15.79 21.29
CA PHE A 17 -4.12 15.52 20.29
C PHE A 17 -3.54 15.07 18.93
N ILE A 18 -2.37 15.59 18.56
CA ILE A 18 -1.72 15.24 17.29
C ILE A 18 -1.13 13.82 17.34
N ILE A 19 -0.58 13.41 18.50
CA ILE A 19 0.12 12.12 18.64
C ILE A 19 -0.86 10.94 18.79
N SER A 20 -2.07 11.19 19.30
CA SER A 20 -3.06 10.14 19.59
C SER A 20 -3.66 9.45 18.35
N ASN A 21 -3.47 10.00 17.15
CA ASN A 21 -3.92 9.38 15.90
C ASN A 21 -2.81 8.61 15.16
N CYS A 22 -1.65 8.38 15.79
CA CYS A 22 -0.59 7.53 15.27
C CYS A 22 -0.86 6.03 15.56
N ALA A 23 -2.11 5.59 15.40
CA ALA A 23 -2.43 4.17 15.45
C ALA A 23 -2.22 3.60 14.03
N SER A 24 -1.09 2.91 13.83
CA SER A 24 -0.85 2.12 12.63
C SER A 24 -2.00 1.12 12.51
N LYS A 25 -2.90 1.38 11.55
CA LYS A 25 -3.95 0.42 11.21
C LYS A 25 -3.21 -0.85 10.82
N LYS A 26 -3.27 -1.88 11.66
CA LYS A 26 -2.95 -3.23 11.24
C LYS A 26 -3.93 -3.53 10.12
N VAL A 27 -3.50 -3.29 8.88
CA VAL A 27 -4.20 -3.81 7.71
C VAL A 27 -4.27 -5.30 7.99
N PRO A 28 -5.47 -5.91 8.08
CA PRO A 28 -5.53 -7.35 8.17
C PRO A 28 -4.88 -7.86 6.89
N THR A 29 -3.64 -8.31 7.00
CA THR A 29 -3.02 -9.14 5.99
C THR A 29 -3.81 -10.43 6.06
N THR A 30 -4.89 -10.50 5.29
CA THR A 30 -5.47 -11.79 4.92
C THR A 30 -4.29 -12.55 4.31
N ASN A 31 -3.81 -13.57 5.01
CA ASN A 31 -2.76 -14.43 4.49
C ASN A 31 -3.41 -15.23 3.37
N ILE A 32 -3.45 -14.64 2.18
CA ILE A 32 -4.03 -15.25 0.99
C ILE A 32 -2.97 -16.20 0.49
N ASP A 33 -3.21 -17.50 0.63
CA ASP A 33 -2.38 -18.50 -0.01
C ASP A 33 -2.50 -18.33 -1.52
N ARG A 34 -1.36 -18.12 -2.18
CA ARG A 34 -1.29 -17.94 -3.64
C ARG A 34 -1.75 -19.20 -4.36
N SER A 35 -1.62 -20.37 -3.72
CA SER A 35 -2.05 -21.65 -4.27
C SER A 35 -3.58 -21.75 -4.43
N GLU A 36 -4.33 -21.09 -3.54
CA GLU A 36 -5.80 -21.13 -3.52
C GLU A 36 -6.43 -20.19 -4.57
N LYS A 37 -5.65 -19.25 -5.12
CA LYS A 37 -6.18 -18.17 -5.96
C LYS A 37 -6.23 -18.50 -7.45
N ILE A 38 -5.52 -19.53 -7.90
CA ILE A 38 -5.50 -19.95 -9.31
C ILE A 38 -6.50 -21.09 -9.48
N PRO A 39 -7.62 -20.90 -10.21
CA PRO A 39 -8.58 -21.97 -10.43
C PRO A 39 -7.94 -23.09 -11.24
N THR A 40 -8.31 -24.34 -10.96
CA THR A 40 -7.81 -25.52 -11.70
C THR A 40 -8.22 -25.51 -13.18
N THR A 41 -9.23 -24.71 -13.52
CA THR A 41 -9.72 -24.48 -14.89
C THR A 41 -9.04 -23.30 -15.59
N ALA A 42 -8.08 -22.62 -14.96
CA ALA A 42 -7.34 -21.54 -15.59
C ALA A 42 -6.59 -22.06 -16.82
N ILE A 43 -6.96 -21.57 -18.00
CA ILE A 43 -6.27 -21.89 -19.24
C ILE A 43 -4.94 -21.14 -19.23
N LYS A 44 -3.83 -21.87 -19.32
CA LYS A 44 -2.50 -21.29 -19.45
C LYS A 44 -2.39 -20.64 -20.83
N ILE A 45 -2.25 -19.32 -20.86
CA ILE A 45 -1.98 -18.57 -22.09
C ILE A 45 -0.51 -18.78 -22.45
N THR A 46 -0.26 -19.09 -23.72
CA THR A 46 1.07 -19.23 -24.32
C THR A 46 1.25 -18.15 -25.38
N PRO A 47 2.49 -17.84 -25.80
CA PRO A 47 2.72 -16.88 -26.88
C PRO A 47 1.95 -17.21 -28.16
N GLU A 48 1.75 -18.51 -28.46
CA GLU A 48 1.02 -18.98 -29.64
C GLU A 48 -0.50 -18.85 -29.51
N THR A 49 -1.02 -18.83 -28.28
CA THR A 49 -2.46 -18.74 -27.98
C THR A 49 -2.89 -17.36 -27.48
N ASP A 50 -1.93 -16.46 -27.26
CA ASP A 50 -2.18 -15.07 -26.92
C ASP A 50 -2.60 -14.28 -28.15
N LYS A 51 -3.88 -13.90 -28.20
CA LYS A 51 -4.44 -13.10 -29.30
C LYS A 51 -3.95 -11.65 -29.27
N TYR A 52 -3.50 -11.15 -28.12
CA TYR A 52 -3.15 -9.75 -27.92
C TYR A 52 -1.77 -9.64 -27.25
N PRO A 53 -0.71 -10.12 -27.93
CA PRO A 53 0.63 -10.06 -27.36
C PRO A 53 1.00 -8.59 -27.13
N PRO A 54 1.78 -8.31 -26.07
CA PRO A 54 2.28 -6.97 -25.83
C PRO A 54 3.12 -6.51 -27.02
N ILE A 55 2.82 -5.32 -27.53
CA ILE A 55 3.62 -4.69 -28.57
C ILE A 55 4.87 -4.15 -27.90
N ILE A 56 6.03 -4.68 -28.28
CA ILE A 56 7.31 -4.14 -27.84
C ILE A 56 7.51 -2.81 -28.56
N HIS A 57 7.59 -1.71 -27.81
CA HIS A 57 7.80 -0.36 -28.33
C HIS A 57 9.27 0.10 -28.23
N SER A 58 10.18 -0.80 -27.87
CA SER A 58 11.61 -0.52 -27.73
C SER A 58 12.42 -1.48 -28.59
N ASP A 59 13.24 -0.93 -29.49
CA ASP A 59 14.24 -1.69 -30.25
C ASP A 59 15.56 -1.85 -29.47
N GLU A 60 15.59 -1.35 -28.23
CA GLU A 60 16.78 -1.28 -27.41
C GLU A 60 17.06 -2.65 -26.79
N PHE A 61 18.09 -3.33 -27.31
CA PHE A 61 18.72 -4.45 -26.63
C PHE A 61 19.77 -3.88 -25.67
N ASP A 62 19.56 -4.00 -24.37
CA ASP A 62 20.54 -3.65 -23.35
C ASP A 62 21.54 -4.82 -23.21
N PRO A 63 22.82 -4.64 -23.57
CA PRO A 63 23.83 -5.71 -23.61
C PRO A 63 24.33 -6.17 -22.23
#